data_AF-A0A6M0BR27-F1
#
_entry.id   AF-A0A6M0BR27-F1
#
_cell.length_a   1.000
_cell.length_b   1.000
_cell.length_c   1.000
_cell.angle_alpha   90.00
_cell.angle_beta   90.00
_cell.angle_gamma   90.00
#
_symmetry.space_group_name_H-M   'P 1'
#
loop_
_entity.id
_entity.type
_entity.pdbx_description
1 polymer ?
#
loop_
_entity_poly.entity_id
_entity_poly.type
_entity_poly.pdbx_seq_one_letter_code
_entity_poly.pdbx_strand_id
1 'polypeptide(L)'
;NELKTQYKDAFIKRIVGLPGDRVELKDGRVYLNDQVVEETYVASDLNPAELEARKINHQQTRIDVCPPDKRFLSQPVTVPPNSYLVMGDNRNHSYDGRCWGFVPYENIIGRAIFRFWPLDSLGTIDELPLYK
;
A
#
# COMPACT_ATOMS: atom_id res chain seq x y z
N ASN A 1 23.67 10.31 11.65
CA ASN A 1 23.12 9.88 10.35
C ASN A 1 22.20 10.99 9.85
N GLU A 2 22.82 12.03 9.29
CA GLU A 2 22.27 13.38 9.07
C GLU A 2 21.33 13.49 7.85
N LEU A 3 21.04 12.37 7.20
CA LEU A 3 20.11 12.28 6.06
C LEU A 3 18.63 12.20 6.49
N LYS A 4 18.34 11.82 7.75
CA LYS A 4 16.95 11.73 8.25
C LYS A 4 16.31 13.09 8.58
N THR A 5 17.12 14.15 8.67
CA THR A 5 16.71 15.50 9.12
C THR A 5 16.12 16.38 8.00
N GLN A 6 16.06 15.90 6.76
CA GLN A 6 15.63 16.72 5.61
C GLN A 6 14.17 16.50 5.18
N TYR A 7 13.47 15.51 5.74
CA TYR A 7 12.03 15.30 5.54
C TYR A 7 11.28 15.76 6.79
N LYS A 8 10.47 16.82 6.68
CA LYS A 8 9.65 17.30 7.81
C LYS A 8 8.42 16.44 8.08
N ASP A 9 8.04 15.60 7.11
CA ASP A 9 6.81 14.81 7.14
C ASP A 9 7.11 13.30 7.15
N ALA A 10 6.42 12.56 8.02
CA ALA A 10 6.44 11.11 8.05
C ALA A 10 5.11 10.57 7.52
N PHE A 11 5.17 9.55 6.65
CA PHE A 11 4.00 8.90 6.08
C PHE A 11 3.86 7.47 6.59
N ILE A 12 2.62 7.04 6.83
CA ILE A 12 2.29 5.63 7.06
C ILE A 12 1.67 5.08 5.79
N LYS A 13 2.30 4.05 5.22
CA LYS A 13 1.83 3.29 4.05
C LYS A 13 2.10 1.81 4.28
N ARG A 14 1.42 0.97 3.54
CA ARG A 14 1.64 -0.48 3.53
C ARG A 14 2.59 -0.85 2.40
N ILE A 15 3.54 -1.74 2.68
CA ILE A 15 4.34 -2.39 1.63
C ILE A 15 3.44 -3.34 0.86
N VAL A 16 3.39 -3.15 -0.45
CA VAL A 16 2.62 -3.98 -1.39
C VAL A 16 3.52 -4.82 -2.27
N GLY A 17 4.72 -4.34 -2.63
CA GLY A 17 5.70 -5.12 -3.42
C GLY A 17 7.08 -5.11 -2.78
N LEU A 18 7.72 -6.28 -2.77
CA LEU A 18 9.09 -6.53 -2.32
C LEU A 18 10.10 -6.46 -3.47
N PRO A 19 11.42 -6.30 -3.18
CA PRO A 19 12.47 -6.46 -4.17
C PRO A 19 12.29 -7.71 -5.03
N GLY A 20 12.28 -7.54 -6.36
CA GLY A 20 12.11 -8.62 -7.32
C GLY A 20 10.67 -8.86 -7.77
N ASP A 21 9.67 -8.37 -7.03
CA ASP A 21 8.28 -8.53 -7.44
C ASP A 21 7.98 -7.76 -8.73
N ARG A 22 7.30 -8.42 -9.66
CA ARG A 22 6.60 -7.77 -10.78
C ARG A 22 5.23 -7.31 -10.30
N VAL A 23 5.03 -6.00 -10.23
CA VAL A 23 3.77 -5.38 -9.83
C VAL A 23 3.03 -4.85 -11.05
N GLU A 24 1.75 -5.17 -11.16
CA GLU A 24 0.87 -4.70 -12.23
C GLU A 24 -0.47 -4.24 -11.66
N LEU A 25 -0.98 -3.12 -12.17
CA LEU A 25 -2.33 -2.64 -11.86
C LEU A 25 -3.22 -2.81 -13.09
N LYS A 26 -4.18 -3.72 -13.03
CA LYS A 26 -5.14 -3.98 -14.12
C LYS A 26 -6.53 -4.25 -13.55
N ASP A 27 -7.56 -3.74 -14.22
CA ASP A 27 -8.98 -3.91 -13.86
C ASP A 27 -9.29 -3.56 -12.40
N GLY A 28 -8.62 -2.52 -11.88
CA GLY A 28 -8.79 -2.07 -10.50
C GLY A 28 -8.17 -3.01 -9.45
N ARG A 29 -7.32 -3.95 -9.84
CA ARG A 29 -6.69 -4.93 -8.93
C ARG A 29 -5.18 -4.90 -9.05
N VAL A 30 -4.50 -5.09 -7.93
CA VAL A 30 -3.05 -5.24 -7.86
C VAL A 30 -2.70 -6.70 -8.10
N TYR A 31 -1.71 -6.93 -8.96
CA TYR A 31 -1.12 -8.23 -9.22
C TYR A 31 0.35 -8.20 -8.83
N LEU A 32 0.79 -9.24 -8.12
CA LEU A 32 2.19 -9.53 -7.83
C LEU A 32 2.56 -10.83 -8.53
N ASN A 33 3.57 -10.79 -9.40
CA ASN A 33 4.06 -11.96 -10.12
C ASN A 33 2.90 -12.71 -10.80
N ASP A 34 2.03 -11.94 -11.46
CA ASP A 34 0.82 -12.38 -12.19
C ASP A 34 -0.31 -12.97 -11.31
N GLN A 35 -0.15 -12.99 -9.99
CA GLN A 35 -1.19 -13.39 -9.04
C GLN A 35 -1.91 -12.16 -8.47
N VAL A 36 -3.24 -12.21 -8.41
CA VAL A 36 -4.02 -11.15 -7.78
C VAL A 36 -3.76 -11.12 -6.28
N VAL A 37 -3.53 -9.93 -5.73
CA VAL A 37 -3.39 -9.74 -4.29
C VAL A 37 -4.77 -9.66 -3.66
N GLU A 38 -5.04 -10.50 -2.66
CA GLU A 38 -6.22 -10.33 -1.80
C GLU A 38 -5.94 -9.30 -0.71
N GLU A 39 -6.67 -8.18 -0.74
CA GLU A 39 -6.39 -7.01 0.08
C GLU A 39 -7.42 -6.86 1.21
N THR A 40 -7.51 -7.88 2.06
CA THR A 40 -8.48 -7.94 3.17
C THR A 40 -8.33 -6.78 4.17
N TYR A 41 -7.13 -6.22 4.28
CA TYR A 41 -6.79 -5.08 5.15
C TYR A 41 -7.32 -3.74 4.65
N VAL A 42 -7.66 -3.61 3.37
CA VAL A 42 -8.21 -2.37 2.80
C VAL A 42 -9.63 -2.09 3.31
N ALA A 43 -10.26 -3.09 3.94
CA ALA A 43 -11.62 -3.05 4.46
C ALA A 43 -11.70 -3.00 6.00
N SER A 44 -10.57 -2.92 6.72
CA SER A 44 -10.54 -3.13 8.18
C SER A 44 -11.24 -2.07 9.02
N ASP A 45 -11.52 -0.90 8.44
CA ASP A 45 -12.13 0.24 9.15
C ASP A 45 -13.62 0.43 8.79
N LEU A 46 -14.22 -0.55 8.11
CA LEU A 46 -15.60 -0.48 7.66
C LEU A 46 -16.53 -1.27 8.56
N ASN A 47 -17.74 -0.76 8.72
CA ASN A 47 -18.80 -1.53 9.36
C ASN A 47 -19.21 -2.74 8.47
N PRO A 48 -19.89 -3.77 9.01
CA PRO A 48 -20.25 -4.96 8.24
C PRO A 48 -21.10 -4.68 6.99
N ALA A 49 -21.96 -3.66 7.00
CA ALA A 49 -22.76 -3.28 5.85
C ALA A 49 -21.91 -2.64 4.74
N GLU A 50 -20.92 -1.83 5.11
CA GLU A 50 -19.93 -1.26 4.20
C GLU A 50 -18.94 -2.31 3.70
N LEU A 51 -18.58 -3.30 4.53
CA LEU A 51 -17.77 -4.45 4.15
C LEU A 51 -18.48 -5.27 3.07
N GLU A 52 -19.77 -5.55 3.27
CA GLU A 52 -20.59 -6.28 2.30
C GLU A 52 -20.81 -5.47 1.02
N ALA A 53 -21.14 -4.17 1.15
CA ALA A 53 -21.23 -3.27 0.00
C ALA A 53 -19.89 -3.15 -0.76
N ARG A 54 -18.74 -3.20 -0.09
CA ARG A 54 -17.42 -3.20 -0.74
C ARG A 54 -17.04 -4.53 -1.37
N LYS A 55 -17.45 -5.66 -0.80
CA LYS A 55 -17.34 -6.98 -1.47
C LYS A 55 -18.16 -6.99 -2.76
N ILE A 56 -19.36 -6.40 -2.73
CA ILE A 56 -20.25 -6.24 -3.89
C ILE A 56 -19.67 -5.25 -4.91
N ASN A 57 -19.09 -4.13 -4.45
CA ASN A 57 -18.61 -3.05 -5.33
C ASN A 57 -17.14 -3.17 -5.74
N HIS A 58 -16.43 -4.23 -5.34
CA HIS A 58 -15.00 -4.46 -5.58
C HIS A 58 -14.16 -3.19 -5.48
N GLN A 59 -13.78 -2.76 -4.27
CA GLN A 59 -12.93 -1.57 -4.14
C GLN A 59 -11.77 -1.60 -5.15
N GLN A 60 -11.87 -0.73 -6.15
CA GLN A 60 -10.93 -0.69 -7.25
C GLN A 60 -9.73 0.12 -6.79
N THR A 61 -8.54 -0.44 -6.94
CA THR A 61 -7.31 0.34 -6.88
C THR A 61 -7.21 1.13 -8.18
N ARG A 62 -7.42 2.44 -8.10
CA ARG A 62 -7.41 3.32 -9.28
C ARG A 62 -6.09 4.07 -9.40
N ILE A 63 -5.65 4.30 -10.64
CA ILE A 63 -4.45 5.09 -10.96
C ILE A 63 -4.77 6.58 -11.12
N ASP A 64 -6.04 6.95 -11.21
CA ASP A 64 -6.51 8.33 -11.42
C ASP A 64 -6.37 9.21 -10.17
N VAL A 65 -6.11 8.63 -8.99
CA VAL A 65 -5.65 9.35 -7.80
C VAL A 65 -4.32 10.08 -8.05
N CYS A 66 -3.55 9.66 -9.07
CA CYS A 66 -2.31 10.30 -9.48
C CYS A 66 -2.55 11.31 -10.61
N PRO A 67 -1.87 12.48 -10.57
CA PRO A 67 -1.78 13.39 -11.71
C PRO A 67 -1.38 12.65 -12.99
N PRO A 68 -1.89 13.04 -14.17
CA PRO A 68 -1.62 12.33 -15.43
C PRO A 68 -0.12 12.10 -15.73
N ASP A 69 0.73 13.06 -15.39
CA ASP A 69 2.19 13.02 -15.57
C ASP A 69 2.92 12.20 -14.49
N LYS A 70 2.20 11.77 -13.46
CA LYS A 70 2.72 11.02 -12.30
C LYS A 70 2.08 9.64 -12.18
N ARG A 71 1.58 9.03 -13.25
CA ARG A 71 1.01 7.67 -13.19
C ARG A 71 2.10 6.61 -13.30
N PHE A 72 2.97 6.51 -12.28
CA PHE A 72 4.09 5.58 -12.28
C PHE A 72 3.66 4.12 -12.52
N LEU A 73 2.60 3.67 -11.84
CA LEU A 73 2.07 2.30 -11.98
C LEU A 73 1.01 2.20 -13.10
N SER A 74 1.12 3.01 -14.17
CA SER A 74 0.30 2.85 -15.38
C SER A 74 0.72 1.68 -16.25
N GLN A 75 1.90 1.12 -15.99
CA GLN A 75 2.47 -0.05 -16.65
C GLN A 75 3.05 -1.00 -15.59
N PRO A 76 3.27 -2.28 -15.94
CA PRO A 76 3.95 -3.21 -15.05
C PRO A 76 5.36 -2.73 -14.69
N VAL A 77 5.75 -2.91 -13.44
CA VAL A 77 7.07 -2.52 -12.93
C VAL A 77 7.67 -3.66 -12.11
N THR A 78 8.99 -3.77 -12.09
CA THR A 78 9.70 -4.67 -11.18
C THR A 78 10.34 -3.85 -10.06
N VAL A 79 10.09 -4.24 -8.81
CA VAL A 79 10.67 -3.54 -7.67
C VAL A 79 12.19 -3.81 -7.64
N PRO A 80 13.04 -2.77 -7.62
CA PRO A 80 14.48 -2.96 -7.60
C PRO A 80 14.98 -3.48 -6.25
N PRO A 81 16.23 -4.00 -6.18
CA PRO A 81 16.87 -4.33 -4.93
C PRO A 81 16.81 -3.17 -3.91
N ASN A 82 16.71 -3.52 -2.63
CA ASN A 82 16.66 -2.56 -1.51
C ASN A 82 15.56 -1.49 -1.60
N SER A 83 14.47 -1.77 -2.32
CA SER A 83 13.35 -0.85 -2.45
C SER A 83 12.01 -1.57 -2.29
N TYR A 84 10.96 -0.81 -2.03
CA TYR A 84 9.62 -1.33 -1.82
C TYR A 84 8.61 -0.51 -2.60
N LEU A 85 7.57 -1.15 -3.14
CA LEU A 85 6.37 -0.43 -3.57
C LEU A 85 5.42 -0.32 -2.39
N VAL A 86 4.95 0.89 -2.09
CA VAL A 86 4.04 1.16 -0.97
C VAL A 86 2.73 1.78 -1.43
N MET A 87 1.62 1.42 -0.80
CA MET A 87 0.29 1.99 -1.05
C MET A 87 -0.40 2.33 0.27
N GLY A 88 -1.27 3.33 0.26
CA GLY A 88 -2.16 3.58 1.40
C GLY A 88 -3.40 2.70 1.34
N ASP A 89 -3.92 2.31 2.50
CA ASP A 89 -5.10 1.44 2.58
C ASP A 89 -6.37 2.18 2.09
N ASN A 90 -6.47 3.51 2.26
CA ASN A 90 -7.49 4.33 1.59
C ASN A 90 -7.13 4.59 0.11
N ARG A 91 -7.26 3.55 -0.72
CA ARG A 91 -6.78 3.53 -2.12
C ARG A 91 -7.26 4.71 -2.95
N ASN A 92 -8.52 5.12 -2.84
CA ASN A 92 -9.06 6.18 -3.69
C ASN A 92 -8.60 7.58 -3.29
N HIS A 93 -7.96 7.75 -2.13
CA HIS A 93 -7.54 9.04 -1.60
C HIS A 93 -6.06 9.09 -1.18
N SER A 94 -5.30 8.04 -1.48
CA SER A 94 -3.89 7.96 -1.12
C SER A 94 -3.01 8.30 -2.31
N TYR A 95 -2.31 9.43 -2.23
CA TYR A 95 -1.12 9.67 -3.05
C TYR A 95 0.01 8.79 -2.50
N ASP A 96 0.47 7.83 -3.31
CA ASP A 96 1.41 6.78 -2.88
C ASP A 96 2.27 6.23 -4.03
N GLY A 97 2.81 5.00 -3.91
CA GLY A 97 3.72 4.39 -4.88
C GLY A 97 3.13 4.20 -6.27
N ARG A 98 1.79 4.25 -6.41
CA ARG A 98 1.14 4.41 -7.72
C ARG A 98 1.60 5.66 -8.46
N CYS A 99 1.90 6.70 -7.69
CA CYS A 99 2.18 8.03 -8.20
C CYS A 99 3.68 8.35 -8.20
N TRP A 100 4.35 8.12 -7.06
CA TRP A 100 5.75 8.48 -6.87
C TRP A 100 6.73 7.32 -7.08
N GLY A 101 6.25 6.09 -7.24
CA GLY A 101 7.08 4.90 -7.43
C GLY A 101 7.63 4.30 -6.14
N PHE A 102 8.86 3.79 -6.21
CA PHE A 102 9.45 2.98 -5.15
C PHE A 102 10.02 3.81 -4.00
N VAL A 103 10.04 3.21 -2.81
CA VAL A 103 10.66 3.77 -1.61
C VAL A 103 11.90 2.93 -1.26
N PRO A 104 13.10 3.52 -1.30
CA PRO A 104 14.32 2.85 -0.85
C PRO A 104 14.26 2.47 0.65
N TYR A 105 14.90 1.37 1.01
CA TYR A 105 14.92 0.85 2.38
C TYR A 105 15.43 1.88 3.40
N GLU A 106 16.44 2.66 3.04
CA GLU A 106 17.03 3.71 3.89
C GLU A 106 16.04 4.81 4.28
N ASN A 107 14.97 4.98 3.52
CA ASN A 107 13.90 5.95 3.79
C ASN A 107 12.81 5.39 4.73
N ILE A 108 12.87 4.10 5.08
CA ILE A 108 11.95 3.48 6.03
C ILE A 108 12.42 3.79 7.46
N ILE A 109 11.59 4.51 8.21
CA ILE A 109 11.87 4.87 9.62
C ILE A 109 11.66 3.67 10.54
N GLY A 110 10.59 2.89 10.31
CA GLY A 110 10.24 1.73 11.12
C GLY A 110 8.94 1.06 10.67
N ARG A 111 8.59 -0.05 11.33
CA ARG A 111 7.35 -0.79 11.10
C ARG A 111 6.34 -0.45 12.19
N ALA A 112 5.10 -0.13 11.82
CA ALA A 112 4.01 0.00 12.78
C ALA A 112 3.68 -1.40 13.34
N ILE A 113 3.82 -1.58 14.66
CA ILE A 113 3.62 -2.86 15.36
C ILE A 113 2.44 -2.84 16.35
N PHE A 114 1.83 -1.68 16.56
CA PHE A 114 0.78 -1.48 17.56
C PHE A 114 -0.32 -0.58 17.00
N ARG A 115 -1.58 -1.04 17.05
CA ARG A 115 -2.76 -0.24 16.72
C ARG A 115 -3.42 0.21 18.02
N PHE A 116 -3.45 1.52 18.28
CA PHE A 116 -4.04 2.08 19.50
C PHE A 116 -5.43 2.72 19.30
N TRP A 117 -5.97 2.73 18.07
CA TRP A 117 -7.30 3.28 17.75
C TRP A 117 -7.91 2.57 16.52
N PRO A 118 -9.24 2.33 16.45
CA PRO A 118 -10.27 2.57 17.47
C PRO A 118 -10.17 1.65 18.70
N LEU A 119 -10.75 2.07 19.84
CA LEU A 119 -10.63 1.39 21.14
C LEU A 119 -11.07 -0.08 21.13
N ASP A 120 -12.07 -0.41 20.31
CA ASP A 120 -12.59 -1.78 20.16
C ASP A 120 -11.64 -2.70 19.35
N SER A 121 -10.55 -2.14 18.81
CA SER A 121 -9.54 -2.83 17.99
C SER A 121 -8.11 -2.67 18.53
N LEU A 122 -7.98 -2.29 19.81
CA LEU A 122 -6.69 -2.19 20.52
C LEU A 122 -5.96 -3.53 20.51
N GLY A 123 -4.76 -3.56 19.94
CA GLY A 123 -3.98 -4.80 19.88
C GLY A 123 -2.65 -4.69 19.15
N THR A 124 -1.87 -5.76 19.26
CA THR A 124 -0.71 -6.01 18.40
C THR A 124 -1.17 -6.23 16.96
N ILE A 125 -0.36 -5.82 15.99
CA ILE A 125 -0.56 -6.17 14.58
C ILE A 125 0.18 -7.49 14.33
N ASP A 126 -0.45 -8.62 14.65
CA ASP A 126 0.07 -9.98 14.38
C ASP A 126 -0.42 -10.48 13.00
N GLU A 127 0.29 -11.30 12.22
CA GLU A 127 1.63 -11.88 12.30
C GLU A 127 2.06 -12.20 10.85
N LEU A 128 3.31 -11.87 10.50
CA LEU A 128 3.94 -12.05 9.18
C LEU A 128 3.38 -11.18 8.05
N PRO A 129 4.26 -10.57 7.24
CA PRO A 129 3.79 -9.90 6.06
C PRO A 129 3.11 -10.88 5.10
N LEU A 130 2.09 -10.42 4.36
CA LEU A 130 1.44 -11.18 3.29
C LEU A 130 2.39 -11.56 2.13
N TYR A 131 3.63 -11.07 2.17
CA TYR A 131 4.66 -11.34 1.18
C TYR A 131 5.57 -12.48 1.67
N LYS A 132 5.54 -13.61 0.94
CA LYS A 132 6.51 -14.71 1.03
C LYS A 132 7.75 -14.39 0.22
#